data_AF-A0A847A4S8-F1
#
_entry.id   AF-A0A847A4S8-F1
#
_cell.length_a   1.000
_cell.length_b   1.000
_cell.length_c   1.000
_cell.angle_alpha   90.00
_cell.angle_beta   90.00
_cell.angle_gamma   90.00
#
_symmetry.space_group_name_H-M   'P 1'
#
loop_
_entity.id
_entity.type
_entity.pdbx_description
1 polymer ?
#
loop_
_entity_poly.entity_id
_entity_poly.type
_entity_poly.pdbx_seq_one_letter_code
_entity_poly.pdbx_strand_id
1 'polypeptide(L)'
;LKLRDRGTHLGELVWSYMPDSSPVPLTDADVPTTSPEAVALAKELKGLGFKYVGPTTMYALMTAIGIVDAHLVTSHRRGCSELWNHDGTRR
;
A
#
# COMPACT_ATOMS: atom_id res chain seq x y z
N LEU A 1 18.80 -15.10 -4.68
CA LEU A 1 17.44 -14.51 -4.82
C LEU A 1 17.65 -13.06 -4.42
N LYS A 2 17.67 -12.10 -5.35
CA LYS A 2 18.30 -10.77 -5.16
C LYS A 2 17.95 -10.04 -3.84
N LEU A 3 16.78 -10.28 -3.27
CA LEU A 3 16.37 -9.78 -1.94
C LEU A 3 17.17 -10.37 -0.77
N ARG A 4 17.42 -11.69 -0.78
CA ARG A 4 18.24 -12.39 0.22
C ARG A 4 19.69 -11.88 0.19
N ASP A 5 20.20 -11.60 -1.00
CA ASP A 5 21.55 -11.07 -1.19
C ASP A 5 21.66 -9.63 -0.65
N ARG A 6 20.54 -8.89 -0.58
CA ARG A 6 20.42 -7.59 0.09
C ARG A 6 20.12 -7.68 1.59
N GLY A 7 19.99 -8.89 2.15
CA GLY A 7 19.66 -9.08 3.56
C GLY A 7 18.25 -8.63 3.95
N THR A 8 17.31 -8.51 3.00
CA THR A 8 15.92 -8.11 3.28
C THR A 8 14.92 -9.15 2.75
N HIS A 9 13.69 -9.08 3.25
CA HIS A 9 12.59 -9.95 2.85
C HIS A 9 11.49 -9.17 2.12
N LEU A 10 10.67 -9.87 1.34
CA LEU A 10 9.61 -9.22 0.54
C LEU A 10 8.65 -8.41 1.42
N GLY A 11 8.27 -8.93 2.60
CA GLY A 11 7.40 -8.23 3.53
C GLY A 11 8.02 -6.91 3.99
N GLU A 12 9.26 -6.94 4.47
CA GLU A 12 9.99 -5.75 4.89
C GLU A 12 10.09 -4.71 3.78
N LEU A 13 10.39 -5.15 2.55
CA LEU A 13 10.41 -4.27 1.38
C LEU A 13 9.05 -3.61 1.15
N VAL A 14 7.95 -4.38 1.16
CA VAL A 14 6.61 -3.80 0.96
C VAL A 14 6.28 -2.79 2.08
N TRP A 15 6.60 -3.13 3.33
CA TRP A 15 6.39 -2.24 4.48
C TRP A 15 7.26 -0.98 4.44
N SER A 16 8.44 -1.00 3.82
CA SER A 16 9.26 0.20 3.66
C SER A 16 8.66 1.23 2.70
N TYR A 17 7.62 0.85 1.94
CA TYR A 17 6.83 1.75 1.09
C TYR A 17 5.50 2.15 1.74
N MET A 18 5.35 1.99 3.06
CA MET A 18 4.19 2.52 3.77
C MET A 18 4.14 4.04 3.61
N PRO A 19 3.00 4.62 3.17
CA PRO A 19 2.85 6.06 3.01
C PRO A 19 2.84 6.78 4.37
N ASP A 20 3.01 8.10 4.36
CA ASP A 20 2.90 8.92 5.57
C ASP A 20 1.44 9.10 6.04
N SER A 21 0.50 9.05 5.10
CA SER A 21 -0.94 9.17 5.34
C SER A 21 -1.75 8.23 4.45
N SER A 22 -2.89 7.80 4.94
CA SER A 22 -3.85 6.99 4.18
C SER A 22 -4.96 7.85 3.56
N PRO A 23 -5.51 7.49 2.38
CA PRO A 23 -6.61 8.23 1.78
C PRO A 23 -7.87 8.26 2.66
N VAL A 24 -8.68 9.29 2.45
CA VAL A 24 -9.97 9.53 3.14
C VAL A 24 -11.10 9.64 2.10
N PRO A 25 -11.42 8.56 1.37
CA PRO A 25 -12.46 8.61 0.35
C PRO A 25 -13.86 8.72 0.97
N LEU A 26 -14.69 9.61 0.42
CA LEU A 26 -16.09 9.76 0.84
C LEU A 26 -17.03 8.91 -0.03
N THR A 27 -16.66 8.71 -1.29
CA THR A 27 -17.38 7.93 -2.29
C THR A 27 -16.46 6.94 -3.00
N ASP A 28 -17.01 5.94 -3.67
CA ASP A 28 -16.23 4.95 -4.43
C ASP A 28 -15.38 5.60 -5.54
N ALA A 29 -15.83 6.75 -6.08
CA ALA A 29 -15.09 7.50 -7.09
C ALA A 29 -13.83 8.18 -6.53
N ASP A 30 -13.79 8.42 -5.20
CA ASP A 30 -12.65 9.03 -4.53
C ASP A 30 -11.55 8.01 -4.20
N VAL A 31 -11.83 6.71 -4.33
CA VAL A 31 -10.86 5.65 -4.03
C VAL A 31 -9.75 5.65 -5.09
N PRO A 32 -8.49 5.94 -4.71
CA PRO A 32 -7.40 5.95 -5.67
C PRO A 32 -7.16 4.55 -6.25
N THR A 33 -6.72 4.49 -7.50
CA THR A 33 -6.30 3.23 -8.13
C THR A 33 -4.78 3.01 -8.05
N THR A 34 -4.03 4.01 -7.59
CA THR A 34 -2.58 3.97 -7.39
C THR A 34 -2.13 5.03 -6.38
N SER A 35 -0.85 4.99 -6.00
CA SER A 35 -0.19 6.02 -5.20
C SER A 35 1.29 6.16 -5.61
N PRO A 36 1.97 7.26 -5.24
CA PRO A 36 3.41 7.43 -5.48
C PRO A 36 4.24 6.25 -4.94
N GLU A 37 3.90 5.75 -3.76
CA GLU A 37 4.56 4.63 -3.10
C GLU A 37 4.34 3.33 -3.86
N ALA A 38 3.12 3.08 -4.34
CA ALA A 38 2.81 1.90 -5.15
C ALA A 38 3.57 1.92 -6.49
N VAL A 39 3.74 3.09 -7.10
CA VAL A 39 4.56 3.27 -8.32
C VAL A 39 6.03 2.96 -8.02
N ALA A 40 6.56 3.44 -6.90
CA ALA A 40 7.94 3.21 -6.50
C ALA A 40 8.22 1.73 -6.16
N LEU A 41 7.34 1.10 -5.38
CA LEU A 41 7.39 -0.33 -5.07
C LEU A 41 7.32 -1.19 -6.34
N ALA A 42 6.40 -0.88 -7.25
CA ALA A 42 6.29 -1.56 -8.54
C ALA A 42 7.58 -1.47 -9.35
N LYS A 43 8.21 -0.29 -9.38
CA LYS A 43 9.50 -0.08 -10.08
C LYS A 43 10.62 -0.91 -9.45
N GLU A 44 10.73 -0.93 -8.12
CA GLU A 44 11.77 -1.71 -7.44
C GLU A 44 11.58 -3.22 -7.65
N LEU A 45 10.36 -3.73 -7.47
CA LEU A 45 10.07 -5.15 -7.67
C LEU A 45 10.34 -5.59 -9.12
N LYS A 46 10.02 -4.76 -10.12
CA LYS A 46 10.41 -5.01 -11.52
C LYS A 46 11.93 -5.12 -11.66
N GLY A 47 12.69 -4.22 -11.05
CA GLY A 47 14.17 -4.26 -11.06
C GLY A 47 14.75 -5.52 -10.38
N LEU A 48 14.05 -6.03 -9.37
CA LEU A 48 14.38 -7.28 -8.68
C LEU A 48 13.99 -8.54 -9.48
N GLY A 49 13.28 -8.38 -10.61
CA GLY A 49 12.90 -9.47 -11.52
C GLY A 49 11.49 -10.01 -11.31
N PHE A 50 10.68 -9.39 -10.46
CA PHE A 50 9.26 -9.74 -10.33
C PHE A 50 8.48 -9.33 -11.58
N LYS A 51 7.46 -10.11 -11.91
CA LYS A 51 6.56 -9.89 -13.06
C LYS A 51 5.14 -9.63 -12.57
N TYR A 52 4.33 -8.97 -13.39
CA TYR A 52 2.93 -8.59 -13.07
C TYR A 52 2.79 -7.70 -11.83
N VAL A 53 3.84 -6.97 -11.47
CA VAL A 53 3.90 -6.02 -10.36
C VAL A 53 3.70 -4.58 -10.85
N GLY A 54 2.54 -4.30 -11.46
CA GLY A 54 2.18 -2.95 -11.91
C GLY A 54 1.79 -2.03 -10.74
N PRO A 55 1.80 -0.69 -10.90
CA PRO A 55 1.43 0.24 -9.83
C PRO A 55 0.04 -0.01 -9.23
N THR A 56 -0.98 -0.28 -10.07
CA THR A 56 -2.33 -0.62 -9.58
C THR A 56 -2.35 -1.92 -8.79
N THR A 57 -1.62 -2.95 -9.25
CA THR A 57 -1.51 -4.22 -8.53
C THR A 57 -0.81 -4.04 -7.19
N MET A 58 0.23 -3.20 -7.12
CA MET A 58 0.91 -2.90 -5.86
C MET A 58 0.03 -2.09 -4.93
N TYR A 59 -0.70 -1.10 -5.43
CA TYR A 59 -1.65 -0.37 -4.60
C TYR A 59 -2.75 -1.29 -4.06
N ALA A 60 -3.30 -2.20 -4.87
CA ALA A 60 -4.24 -3.21 -4.42
C ALA A 60 -3.64 -4.11 -3.32
N LEU A 61 -2.39 -4.57 -3.48
CA LEU A 61 -1.67 -5.30 -2.43
C LEU A 61 -1.56 -4.49 -1.14
N MET A 62 -1.14 -3.22 -1.25
CA MET A 62 -0.98 -2.30 -0.11
C MET A 62 -2.31 -2.15 0.67
N THR A 63 -3.43 -2.03 -0.05
CA THR A 63 -4.77 -1.97 0.56
C THR A 63 -5.18 -3.30 1.20
N ALA A 64 -4.89 -4.43 0.55
CA ALA A 64 -5.27 -5.75 1.03
C ALA A 64 -4.55 -6.15 2.32
N ILE A 65 -3.30 -5.73 2.50
CA ILE A 65 -2.50 -6.01 3.70
C ILE A 65 -2.61 -4.90 4.76
N GLY A 66 -3.38 -3.85 4.50
CA GLY A 66 -3.71 -2.80 5.47
C GLY A 66 -2.70 -1.66 5.62
N ILE A 67 -1.59 -1.66 4.86
CA ILE A 67 -0.63 -0.53 4.84
C ILE A 67 -1.20 0.71 4.13
N VAL A 68 -2.31 0.56 3.43
CA VAL A 68 -3.19 1.64 2.99
C VAL A 68 -4.60 1.27 3.41
N ASP A 69 -5.34 2.20 4.02
CA ASP A 69 -6.76 2.04 4.29
C ASP A 69 -7.59 2.81 3.25
N ALA A 70 -8.08 2.08 2.26
CA ALA A 70 -8.92 2.60 1.19
C ALA A 70 -10.42 2.48 1.47
N HIS A 71 -10.84 2.06 2.67
CA HIS A 71 -12.25 2.04 3.02
C HIS A 71 -12.81 3.46 3.04
N LEU A 72 -14.07 3.60 2.57
CA LEU A 72 -14.83 4.83 2.72
C LEU A 72 -14.85 5.26 4.19
N VAL A 73 -14.82 6.58 4.43
CA VAL A 73 -14.84 7.14 5.80
C VAL A 73 -16.05 6.65 6.61
N THR A 74 -17.17 6.38 5.95
CA THR A 74 -18.41 5.87 6.54
C THR A 74 -18.45 4.34 6.71
N SER A 75 -17.45 3.62 6.21
CA SER A 75 -17.39 2.16 6.31
C SER A 75 -17.12 1.71 7.74
N HIS A 76 -17.85 0.69 8.19
CA HIS A 76 -17.59 0.02 9.48
C HIS A 76 -16.24 -0.70 9.54
N ARG A 77 -15.54 -0.85 8.39
CA ARG A 77 -14.21 -1.47 8.31
C ARG A 77 -13.06 -0.46 8.31
N ARG A 78 -13.35 0.84 8.25
CA ARG A 78 -12.33 1.89 8.36
C ARG A 78 -11.53 1.70 9.65
N GLY A 79 -10.20 1.80 9.55
CA GLY A 79 -9.28 1.61 10.66
C GLY A 79 -9.04 0.17 11.09
N CYS A 80 -9.54 -0.85 10.37
CA CYS A 80 -9.43 -2.24 10.80
C CYS A 80 -8.00 -2.81 10.82
N SER A 81 -7.05 -2.17 10.13
CA SER A 81 -5.62 -2.54 10.21
C SER A 81 -4.93 -2.02 11.47
N GLU A 82 -5.60 -1.17 12.25
CA GLU A 82 -5.08 -0.50 13.45
C GLU A 82 -3.87 0.43 13.20
N LEU A 83 -3.45 0.60 11.93
CA LEU A 83 -2.38 1.52 11.53
C LEU A 83 -2.86 2.96 11.33
N TRP A 84 -4.16 3.12 11.06
CA TRP A 84 -4.74 4.36 10.56
C TRP A 84 -5.92 4.81 11.40
N ASN A 85 -5.96 6.11 11.69
CA ASN A 85 -7.15 6.77 12.21
C ASN A 85 -8.17 7.00 11.08
N HIS A 86 -9.41 7.32 11.45
CA HIS A 86 -10.48 7.56 10.47
C HIS A 86 -10.21 8.77 9.55
N ASP A 87 -9.39 9.72 10.00
CA ASP A 87 -8.95 10.89 9.23
C ASP A 87 -7.74 10.61 8.31
N GLY A 88 -7.21 9.39 8.33
CA GLY A 88 -6.07 8.98 7.50
C GLY A 88 -4.70 9.28 8.11
N THR A 89 -4.64 9.85 9.33
CA THR A 89 -3.36 9.96 10.03
C THR A 89 -2.93 8.61 10.60
N ARG A 90 -1.62 8.45 10.82
CA ARG A 90 -1.08 7.28 11.49
C ARG A 90 -1.52 7.22 12.95
N ARG A 91 -1.75 6.00 13.43
CA ARG A 91 -2.07 5.70 14.83
C ARG A 91 -0.82 5.54 15.68
#